data_AF-A0A416DLW8-F1
#
_entry.id   AF-A0A416DLW8-F1
#
_cell.length_a   1.000
_cell.length_b   1.000
_cell.length_c   1.000
_cell.angle_alpha   90.00
_cell.angle_beta   90.00
_cell.angle_gamma   90.00
#
_symmetry.space_group_name_H-M   'P 1'
#
loop_
_entity.id
_entity.type
_entity.pdbx_description
1 polymer ?
#
loop_
_entity_poly.entity_id
_entity_poly.type
_entity_poly.pdbx_seq_one_letter_code
_entity_poly.pdbx_strand_id
1 'polypeptide(L)'
;MLLALLALLLTGCGNAEPKTTEAEIGSQSTDDAAALPDTTEQKPVADAPMMVMVDNTLYQSTGEVSTIDGRCGNMDGEITSQTANGTDAPTENGQSNFGTGYGYQRIDDHIEVLIDNQWIVFKPITDSDV
;
A
#
# COMPACT_ATOMS: atom_id res chain seq x y z
N MET A 1 -18.61 -56.93 4.94
CA MET A 1 -18.08 -57.04 6.31
C MET A 1 -17.22 -55.80 6.54
N LEU A 2 -17.43 -54.91 7.50
CA LEU A 2 -18.36 -54.78 8.61
C LEU A 2 -18.46 -53.27 8.90
N LEU A 3 -19.67 -52.79 9.16
CA LEU A 3 -20.03 -51.42 9.57
C LEU A 3 -19.40 -51.00 10.90
N ALA A 4 -19.19 -49.69 11.08
CA ALA A 4 -19.57 -48.99 12.30
C ALA A 4 -19.79 -47.49 12.04
N LEU A 5 -21.04 -47.10 11.82
CA LEU A 5 -21.54 -45.77 12.17
C LEU A 5 -21.70 -45.72 13.70
N LEU A 6 -21.33 -44.61 14.33
CA LEU A 6 -21.98 -44.19 15.57
C LEU A 6 -21.94 -42.67 15.71
N ALA A 7 -23.10 -42.03 15.49
CA ALA A 7 -23.37 -40.66 15.88
C ALA A 7 -23.87 -40.64 17.33
N LEU A 8 -23.38 -39.71 18.16
CA LEU A 8 -24.04 -39.32 19.41
C LEU A 8 -24.30 -37.80 19.37
N LEU A 9 -25.57 -37.46 19.20
CA LEU A 9 -26.15 -36.18 19.59
C LEU A 9 -26.52 -36.26 21.07
N LEU A 10 -26.12 -35.27 21.87
CA LEU A 10 -26.77 -34.98 23.15
C LEU A 10 -26.98 -33.47 23.28
N THR A 11 -28.26 -33.13 23.26
CA THR A 11 -28.86 -31.81 23.49
C THR A 11 -29.07 -31.58 24.99
N GLY A 12 -29.05 -30.32 25.42
CA GLY A 12 -29.71 -29.83 26.63
C GLY A 12 -28.77 -29.11 27.60
N CYS A 13 -29.17 -28.10 28.36
CA CYS A 13 -30.37 -27.27 28.40
C CYS A 13 -29.99 -26.01 29.19
N GLY A 14 -30.65 -24.89 28.92
CA GLY A 14 -30.36 -23.59 29.54
C GLY A 14 -30.65 -23.49 31.03
N ASN A 15 -30.25 -22.35 31.59
CA ASN A 15 -30.95 -21.74 32.71
C ASN A 15 -30.85 -20.21 32.63
N ALA A 16 -31.96 -19.56 32.96
CA ALA A 16 -32.24 -18.13 32.81
C ALA A 16 -31.63 -17.24 33.92
N GLU A 17 -31.19 -16.04 33.53
CA GLU A 17 -31.42 -14.66 34.07
C GLU A 17 -31.62 -14.40 35.60
N PRO A 18 -31.66 -13.13 36.07
CA PRO A 18 -30.95 -11.89 35.72
C PRO A 18 -30.47 -11.10 36.97
N LYS A 19 -29.64 -10.06 36.82
CA LYS A 19 -29.64 -8.90 37.74
C LYS A 19 -29.36 -7.59 37.02
N THR A 20 -30.43 -6.81 36.93
CA THR A 20 -30.55 -5.37 36.73
C THR A 20 -29.58 -4.55 37.58
N THR A 21 -29.11 -3.41 37.06
CA THR A 21 -29.33 -2.07 37.64
C THR A 21 -28.72 -0.99 36.72
N GLU A 22 -29.58 -0.03 36.33
CA GLU A 22 -29.29 1.20 35.61
C GLU A 22 -28.58 2.25 36.48
N ALA A 23 -27.80 3.12 35.84
CA ALA A 23 -27.51 4.54 36.14
C ALA A 23 -26.16 4.89 35.48
N GLU A 24 -25.88 6.04 34.88
CA GLU A 24 -26.61 7.24 34.49
C GLU A 24 -25.62 8.00 33.58
N ILE A 25 -26.15 8.56 32.48
CA ILE A 25 -25.75 9.78 31.77
C ILE A 25 -24.29 10.28 31.95
N GLY A 26 -23.54 10.23 30.84
CA GLY A 26 -22.33 11.02 30.63
C GLY A 26 -22.24 11.43 29.16
N SER A 27 -22.96 12.48 28.79
CA SER A 27 -22.84 13.13 27.49
C SER A 27 -21.50 13.84 27.39
N GLN A 28 -20.59 13.38 26.54
CA GLN A 28 -19.54 14.23 25.97
C GLN A 28 -19.33 13.86 24.51
N SER A 29 -19.88 14.69 23.63
CA SER A 29 -19.37 14.88 22.28
C SER A 29 -17.92 15.35 22.37
N THR A 30 -17.05 14.68 21.62
CA THR A 30 -16.00 15.36 20.87
C THR A 30 -15.97 14.70 19.50
N ASP A 31 -16.39 15.48 18.50
CA ASP A 31 -16.05 15.26 17.10
C ASP A 31 -14.52 15.18 17.00
N ASP A 32 -13.98 13.97 16.99
CA ASP A 32 -12.65 13.72 16.43
C ASP A 32 -12.86 13.14 15.02
N ALA A 33 -13.36 14.02 14.14
CA ALA A 33 -13.02 13.92 12.74
C ALA A 33 -11.51 14.14 12.65
N ALA A 34 -10.75 13.05 12.82
CA ALA A 34 -9.36 13.01 12.44
C ALA A 34 -9.31 13.44 10.97
N ALA A 35 -8.93 14.69 10.74
CA ALA A 35 -8.55 15.16 9.44
C ALA A 35 -7.42 14.24 8.99
N LEU A 36 -7.74 13.33 8.09
CA LEU A 36 -6.75 12.59 7.33
C LEU A 36 -5.76 13.64 6.79
N PRO A 37 -4.44 13.40 6.87
CA PRO A 37 -3.52 14.28 6.19
C PRO A 37 -3.99 14.38 4.74
N ASP A 38 -4.11 15.61 4.27
CA ASP A 38 -4.29 15.92 2.86
C ASP A 38 -3.01 15.42 2.18
N THR A 39 -2.99 14.13 1.84
CA THR A 39 -2.07 13.59 0.85
C THR A 39 -2.58 14.18 -0.45
N THR A 40 -2.23 15.45 -0.68
CA THR A 40 -2.19 16.03 -2.01
C THR A 40 -1.30 15.09 -2.81
N GLU A 41 -1.94 14.10 -3.43
CA GLU A 41 -1.47 13.33 -4.56
C GLU A 41 -1.11 14.40 -5.60
N GLN A 42 0.13 14.89 -5.51
CA GLN A 42 0.67 15.75 -6.53
C GLN A 42 0.81 14.86 -7.74
N LYS A 43 -0.21 14.89 -8.60
CA LYS A 43 -0.14 14.33 -9.94
C LYS A 43 1.22 14.73 -10.54
N PRO A 44 1.95 13.79 -11.17
CA PRO A 44 3.24 14.09 -11.78
C PRO A 44 3.12 15.35 -12.65
N VAL A 45 4.01 16.31 -12.43
CA VAL A 45 4.11 17.49 -13.28
C VAL A 45 4.47 16.98 -14.68
N ALA A 46 3.66 17.32 -15.68
CA ALA A 46 3.72 16.73 -17.03
C ALA A 46 5.02 17.01 -17.82
N ASP A 47 5.98 17.75 -17.24
CA ASP A 47 7.20 18.19 -17.91
C ASP A 47 8.46 17.35 -17.57
N ALA A 48 8.40 16.44 -16.61
CA ALA A 48 9.53 15.57 -16.25
C ALA A 48 9.12 14.08 -16.18
N PRO A 49 10.00 13.15 -16.58
CA PRO A 49 9.72 11.73 -16.39
C PRO A 49 9.65 11.39 -14.90
N MET A 50 8.83 10.40 -14.55
CA MET A 50 8.76 9.90 -13.18
C MET A 50 10.09 9.22 -12.82
N MET A 51 10.64 9.57 -11.67
CA MET A 51 11.90 9.06 -11.16
C MET A 51 11.81 8.71 -9.68
N VAL A 52 12.55 7.67 -9.27
CA VAL A 52 12.67 7.22 -7.87
C VAL A 52 14.09 6.70 -7.62
N MET A 53 14.63 6.98 -6.44
CA MET A 53 15.93 6.45 -6.00
C MET A 53 15.71 5.28 -5.03
N VAL A 54 16.23 4.10 -5.37
CA VAL A 54 16.14 2.88 -4.54
C VAL A 54 17.52 2.21 -4.51
N ASP A 55 18.03 1.89 -3.33
CA ASP A 55 19.36 1.29 -3.13
C ASP A 55 20.48 1.98 -3.92
N ASN A 56 20.50 3.32 -3.85
CA ASN A 56 21.47 4.18 -4.54
C ASN A 56 21.46 4.06 -6.07
N THR A 57 20.39 3.48 -6.62
CA THR A 57 20.13 3.40 -8.06
C THR A 57 18.96 4.32 -8.39
N LEU A 58 19.18 5.22 -9.34
CA LEU A 58 18.13 6.09 -9.86
C LEU A 58 17.36 5.32 -10.94
N TYR A 59 16.05 5.21 -10.80
CA TYR A 59 15.18 4.58 -11.79
C TYR A 59 14.26 5.62 -12.44
N GLN A 60 13.93 5.40 -13.71
CA GLN A 60 13.06 6.25 -14.50
C GLN A 60 12.00 5.45 -15.24
N SER A 61 10.78 5.99 -15.30
CA SER A 61 9.70 5.43 -16.11
C SER A 61 9.50 6.19 -17.41
N THR A 62 9.20 5.45 -18.47
CA THR A 62 8.66 5.96 -19.74
C THR A 62 7.13 5.89 -19.81
N GLY A 63 6.47 5.47 -18.71
CA GLY A 63 5.02 5.24 -18.66
C GLY A 63 4.59 3.84 -19.13
N GLU A 64 5.53 2.91 -19.30
CA GLU A 64 5.24 1.51 -19.63
C GLU A 64 4.48 0.82 -18.49
N VAL A 65 3.33 0.22 -18.81
CA VAL A 65 2.52 -0.57 -17.87
C VAL A 65 2.97 -2.02 -17.96
N SER A 66 3.18 -2.66 -16.81
CA SER A 66 3.59 -4.05 -16.72
C SER A 66 2.57 -5.01 -17.33
N THR A 67 3.06 -6.08 -17.95
CA THR A 67 2.26 -7.19 -18.49
C THR A 67 2.24 -8.41 -17.58
N ILE A 68 2.82 -8.33 -16.38
CA ILE A 68 2.87 -9.45 -15.43
C ILE A 68 1.54 -9.55 -14.68
N ASP A 69 0.84 -10.66 -14.88
CA ASP A 69 -0.38 -11.03 -14.16
C ASP A 69 -0.09 -11.90 -12.92
N GLY A 70 -0.99 -11.85 -11.93
CA GLY A 70 -1.00 -12.84 -10.83
C GLY A 70 0.04 -12.60 -9.72
N ARG A 71 0.40 -11.34 -9.44
CA ARG A 71 1.31 -10.98 -8.34
C ARG A 71 0.76 -11.45 -7.00
N CYS A 72 1.60 -12.08 -6.19
CA CYS A 72 1.34 -12.21 -4.76
C CYS A 72 1.43 -10.80 -4.14
N GLY A 73 0.39 -10.36 -3.42
CA GLY A 73 0.20 -8.97 -2.99
C GLY A 73 1.18 -8.42 -1.96
N ASN A 74 2.39 -8.98 -1.84
CA ASN A 74 3.42 -8.50 -0.93
C ASN A 74 4.33 -7.50 -1.65
N MET A 75 4.43 -6.28 -1.14
CA MET A 75 5.35 -5.25 -1.64
C MET A 75 6.77 -5.53 -1.14
N ASP A 76 7.79 -5.22 -1.96
CA ASP A 76 9.19 -5.31 -1.55
C ASP A 76 9.66 -4.05 -0.81
N GLY A 77 9.00 -2.92 -1.05
CA GLY A 77 9.23 -1.68 -0.34
C GLY A 77 8.17 -0.61 -0.66
N GLU A 78 8.38 0.58 -0.09
CA GLU A 78 7.50 1.74 -0.22
C GLU A 78 8.34 3.00 -0.49
N ILE A 79 7.82 3.92 -1.31
CA ILE A 79 8.36 5.26 -1.51
C ILE A 79 7.91 6.15 -0.35
N THR A 80 8.85 6.65 0.45
CA THR A 80 8.57 7.29 1.74
C THR A 80 8.80 8.80 1.76
N SER A 81 9.46 9.36 0.74
CA SER A 81 9.69 10.80 0.64
C SER A 81 9.56 11.29 -0.80
N GLN A 82 9.44 12.60 -0.95
CA GLN A 82 9.36 13.26 -2.26
C GLN A 82 10.33 14.43 -2.34
N THR A 83 10.76 14.77 -3.55
CA THR A 83 11.54 15.97 -3.83
C THR A 83 10.72 17.24 -3.51
N ALA A 84 11.41 18.36 -3.29
CA ALA A 84 10.73 19.64 -3.07
C ALA A 84 10.02 20.16 -4.35
N ASN A 85 10.51 19.74 -5.52
CA ASN A 85 9.94 20.05 -6.82
C ASN A 85 9.80 18.76 -7.64
N GLY A 86 8.61 18.52 -8.19
CA GLY A 86 8.29 17.31 -8.96
C GLY A 86 9.06 17.13 -10.27
N THR A 87 9.90 18.10 -10.66
CA THR A 87 10.82 17.95 -11.80
C THR A 87 12.24 17.58 -11.40
N ASP A 88 12.60 17.71 -10.11
CA ASP A 88 13.95 17.44 -9.65
C ASP A 88 14.21 15.92 -9.60
N ALA A 89 15.44 15.50 -9.91
CA ALA A 89 15.83 14.11 -9.72
C ALA A 89 15.95 13.80 -8.21
N PRO A 90 15.40 12.67 -7.74
CA PRO A 90 15.58 12.25 -6.35
C PRO A 90 17.04 11.91 -6.07
N THR A 91 17.50 12.24 -4.86
CA THR A 91 18.90 12.06 -4.43
C THR A 91 19.05 11.14 -3.22
N GLU A 92 17.93 10.79 -2.57
CA GLU A 92 17.88 9.97 -1.36
C GLU A 92 17.10 8.67 -1.60
N ASN A 93 17.51 7.56 -0.97
CA ASN A 93 16.79 6.29 -1.09
C ASN A 93 15.35 6.42 -0.55
N GLY A 94 14.38 5.91 -1.31
CA GLY A 94 12.96 6.02 -1.01
C GLY A 94 12.33 7.36 -1.42
N GLN A 95 13.09 8.26 -2.06
CA GLN A 95 12.60 9.53 -2.57
C GLN A 95 12.14 9.41 -4.03
N SER A 96 11.01 10.01 -4.36
CA SER A 96 10.54 10.16 -5.75
C SER A 96 10.28 11.63 -6.12
N ASN A 97 10.08 11.89 -7.41
CA ASN A 97 9.60 13.19 -7.90
C ASN A 97 8.08 13.21 -8.22
N PHE A 98 7.35 12.16 -7.85
CA PHE A 98 5.94 11.96 -8.21
C PHE A 98 5.01 11.64 -7.02
N GLY A 99 5.53 11.69 -5.80
CA GLY A 99 4.76 11.52 -4.56
C GLY A 99 5.28 10.40 -3.65
N THR A 100 4.50 10.06 -2.63
CA THR A 100 4.86 9.10 -1.57
C THR A 100 3.74 8.10 -1.33
N GLY A 101 4.02 7.01 -0.60
CA GLY A 101 3.05 5.98 -0.24
C GLY A 101 2.87 4.88 -1.28
N TYR A 102 3.62 4.94 -2.39
CA TYR A 102 3.57 3.92 -3.44
C TYR A 102 4.44 2.73 -3.06
N GLY A 103 3.83 1.54 -3.07
CA GLY A 103 4.54 0.27 -2.97
C GLY A 103 5.24 -0.09 -4.29
N TYR A 104 6.39 -0.76 -4.20
CA TYR A 104 7.10 -1.27 -5.37
C TYR A 104 7.51 -2.74 -5.20
N GLN A 105 7.75 -3.39 -6.34
CA GLN A 105 8.32 -4.73 -6.44
C GLN A 105 9.55 -4.71 -7.35
N ARG A 106 10.53 -5.56 -7.05
CA ARG A 106 11.72 -5.74 -7.87
C ARG A 106 11.49 -6.86 -8.87
N ILE A 107 11.73 -6.57 -10.14
CA ILE A 107 11.57 -7.50 -11.24
C ILE A 107 12.91 -7.57 -11.97
N ASP A 108 13.69 -8.60 -11.68
CA ASP A 108 15.03 -8.81 -12.22
C ASP A 108 15.95 -7.56 -12.09
N ASP A 109 16.07 -6.77 -13.16
CA ASP A 109 16.94 -5.61 -13.31
C ASP A 109 16.23 -4.26 -13.13
N HIS A 110 14.91 -4.25 -12.98
CA HIS A 110 14.10 -3.05 -12.84
C HIS A 110 13.18 -3.14 -11.63
N ILE A 111 12.50 -2.03 -11.34
CA ILE A 111 11.43 -2.04 -10.36
C ILE A 111 10.12 -1.69 -11.05
N GLU A 112 9.04 -2.11 -10.43
CA GLU A 112 7.72 -1.67 -10.82
C GLU A 112 7.00 -1.08 -9.62
N VAL A 113 6.35 0.05 -9.83
CA VAL A 113 5.68 0.82 -8.79
C VAL A 113 4.18 0.74 -9.02
N LEU A 114 3.41 0.44 -7.98
CA LEU A 114 1.95 0.44 -8.05
C LEU A 114 1.44 1.87 -7.92
N ILE A 115 1.01 2.47 -9.03
CA ILE A 115 0.48 3.83 -9.13
C ILE A 115 -0.91 3.75 -9.75
N ASP A 116 -1.93 4.36 -9.12
CA ASP A 116 -3.31 4.35 -9.62
C ASP A 116 -3.83 2.95 -10.00
N ASN A 117 -3.53 1.94 -9.17
CA ASN A 117 -3.85 0.53 -9.40
C ASN A 117 -3.20 -0.11 -10.65
N GLN A 118 -2.21 0.55 -11.26
CA GLN A 118 -1.41 0.03 -12.36
C GLN A 118 0.05 -0.17 -11.93
N TRP A 119 0.66 -1.27 -12.35
CA TRP A 119 2.08 -1.48 -12.18
C TRP A 119 2.84 -0.76 -13.29
N ILE A 120 3.58 0.27 -12.93
CA ILE A 120 4.35 1.09 -13.86
C ILE A 120 5.82 0.66 -13.79
N VAL A 121 6.42 0.44 -14.96
CA VAL A 121 7.81 -0.02 -15.11
C VAL A 121 8.77 1.15 -14.95
N PHE A 122 9.81 0.96 -14.13
CA PHE A 122 10.89 1.90 -13.88
C PHE A 122 12.23 1.21 -14.10
N LYS A 123 12.97 1.64 -15.11
CA LYS A 123 14.27 1.05 -15.49
C LYS A 123 15.41 1.86 -14.86
N PRO A 124 16.53 1.21 -14.47
CA PRO A 124 17.67 1.93 -13.90
C PRO A 124 18.28 2.87 -14.94
N ILE A 125 18.59 4.10 -14.54
CA ILE A 125 19.41 5.02 -15.34
C ILE A 125 20.86 4.59 -15.15
N THR A 126 21.54 4.34 -16.26
CA THR A 126 22.96 4.02 -16.30
C THR A 126 23.73 5.16 -16.98
N ASP A 127 25.06 5.18 -16.85
CA ASP A 127 25.91 6.18 -17.52
C ASP A 127 25.74 6.22 -19.05
N SER A 128 25.13 5.18 -19.65
CA SER A 128 24.78 5.16 -21.08
C SER A 128 23.51 5.94 -21.46
N ASP A 129 22.71 6.37 -20.47
CA ASP A 129 21.42 7.03 -20.68
C ASP A 129 21.48 8.56 -20.53
N VAL A 130 22.67 9.13 -20.29
CA VAL A 130 22.95 10.58 -20.11
C VAL A 130 23.70 11.21 -21.28
#